data_AF-A0AAQ0FF86-F1
#
_entry.id   AF-A0AAQ0FF86-F1
#
_cell.length_a   1.000
_cell.length_b   1.000
_cell.length_c   1.000
_cell.angle_alpha   90.00
_cell.angle_beta   90.00
_cell.angle_gamma   90.00
#
_symmetry.space_group_name_H-M   'P 1'
#
loop_
_entity.id
_entity.type
_entity.pdbx_description
1 polymer ?
#
loop_
_entity_poly.entity_id
_entity_poly.type
_entity_poly.pdbx_seq_one_letter_code
_entity_poly.pdbx_strand_id
1 'polypeptide(L)'
;MVIYLPAGIATKDQLYDAIRSNCPLDPPLHSNRSWDALADSLWSGLKEADNERIVIFWPGSDRMVAAEPDAYAIATDIFEDLCVSLADSNVTASGSKILLVFKIKN
;
A
#
# COMPACT_ATOMS: atom_id res chain seq x y z
N MET A 1 -7.64 -11.79 0.33
CA MET A 1 -6.79 -11.37 1.46
C MET A 1 -7.32 -10.09 2.06
N VAL A 2 -7.29 -9.97 3.38
CA VAL A 2 -7.68 -8.76 4.11
C VAL A 2 -6.47 -8.31 4.92
N ILE A 3 -6.02 -7.06 4.73
CA ILE A 3 -4.89 -6.45 5.42
C ILE A 3 -5.41 -5.28 6.25
N TYR A 4 -5.05 -5.26 7.53
CA TYR A 4 -5.32 -4.13 8.41
C TYR A 4 -4.00 -3.46 8.78
N LEU A 5 -3.83 -2.20 8.37
CA LEU A 5 -2.73 -1.40 8.85
C LEU A 5 -2.99 -0.99 10.31
N PRO A 6 -1.94 -0.81 11.14
CA PRO A 6 -2.07 -0.26 12.47
C PRO A 6 -2.78 1.09 12.46
N ALA A 7 -3.63 1.33 13.45
CA ALA A 7 -4.27 2.62 13.61
C ALA A 7 -3.27 3.70 14.02
N GLY A 8 -3.52 4.92 13.55
CA GLY A 8 -2.81 6.11 14.03
C GLY A 8 -1.40 6.30 13.48
N ILE A 9 -1.11 5.71 12.31
CA ILE A 9 0.04 6.07 11.48
C ILE A 9 -0.02 7.58 11.18
N ALA A 10 1.01 8.31 11.61
CA ALA A 10 1.10 9.76 11.47
C ALA A 10 2.31 10.19 10.62
N THR A 11 3.31 9.33 10.45
CA THR A 11 4.54 9.66 9.71
C THR A 11 4.81 8.66 8.59
N LYS A 12 5.63 9.08 7.62
CA LYS A 12 6.15 8.21 6.57
C LYS A 12 6.79 6.95 7.13
N ASP A 13 7.67 7.07 8.13
CA ASP A 13 8.38 5.91 8.67
C ASP A 13 7.42 4.90 9.30
N GLN A 14 6.40 5.38 10.03
CA GLN A 14 5.35 4.51 10.57
C GLN A 14 4.55 3.81 9.47
N LEU A 15 4.31 4.48 8.34
CA LEU A 15 3.63 3.87 7.19
C LEU A 15 4.50 2.76 6.56
N TYR A 16 5.80 3.00 6.39
CA TYR A 16 6.73 1.97 5.87
C TYR A 16 6.78 0.76 6.80
N ASP A 17 6.87 0.98 8.11
CA ASP A 17 6.90 -0.10 9.10
C ASP A 17 5.59 -0.89 9.12
N ALA A 18 4.44 -0.18 8.99
CA ALA A 18 3.13 -0.79 8.87
C ALA A 18 3.03 -1.67 7.62
N ILE A 19 3.43 -1.16 6.45
CA ILE A 19 3.38 -1.92 5.19
C ILE A 19 4.32 -3.13 5.27
N ARG A 20 5.56 -2.95 5.73
CA ARG A 20 6.54 -4.03 5.87
C ARG A 20 6.06 -5.17 6.76
N SER A 21 5.30 -4.85 7.80
CA SER A 21 4.84 -5.84 8.78
C SER A 21 3.53 -6.53 8.38
N ASN A 22 2.74 -5.96 7.48
CA ASN A 22 1.37 -6.41 7.21
C ASN A 22 1.08 -6.76 5.74
N CYS A 23 1.91 -6.30 4.80
CA CYS A 23 1.73 -6.54 3.38
C CYS A 23 2.77 -7.53 2.84
N PRO A 24 2.41 -8.31 1.79
CA PRO A 24 3.42 -9.04 1.03
C PRO A 24 4.30 -8.03 0.27
N LEU A 25 5.61 -8.22 0.35
CA LEU A 25 6.61 -7.38 -0.28
C LEU A 25 7.60 -8.26 -1.02
N ASP A 26 7.90 -7.91 -2.27
CA ASP A 26 8.93 -8.59 -3.05
C ASP A 26 9.67 -7.63 -3.98
N PRO A 27 10.97 -7.33 -3.74
CA PRO A 27 11.79 -7.80 -2.64
C PRO A 27 11.42 -7.14 -1.30
N PRO A 28 11.83 -7.70 -0.15
CA PRO A 28 11.65 -7.03 1.13
C PRO A 28 12.29 -5.63 1.19
N LEU A 29 11.62 -4.69 1.84
CA LEU A 29 12.15 -3.32 1.99
C LEU A 29 13.17 -3.21 3.12
N HIS A 30 14.39 -2.80 2.76
CA HIS A 30 15.48 -2.58 3.72
C HIS A 30 15.64 -1.12 4.18
N SER A 31 14.92 -0.17 3.58
CA SER A 31 15.00 1.25 3.94
C SER A 31 13.66 1.97 3.73
N ASN A 32 13.52 3.15 4.34
CA ASN A 32 12.34 4.02 4.21
C ASN A 32 12.58 5.21 3.26
N ARG A 33 13.59 5.14 2.38
CA ARG A 33 14.08 6.32 1.64
C ARG A 33 13.36 6.58 0.33
N SER A 34 12.90 5.54 -0.36
CA SER A 34 12.37 5.63 -1.71
C SER A 34 10.93 5.14 -1.75
N TRP A 35 10.03 6.07 -2.11
CA TRP A 35 8.62 5.79 -2.36
C TRP A 35 8.44 4.83 -3.54
N ASP A 36 9.25 4.98 -4.59
CA ASP A 36 9.24 4.07 -5.74
C ASP A 36 9.58 2.64 -5.31
N ALA A 37 10.62 2.47 -4.48
CA ALA A 37 10.97 1.15 -3.97
C ALA A 37 9.83 0.52 -3.13
N LEU A 38 9.12 1.32 -2.33
CA LEU A 38 7.93 0.88 -1.60
C LEU A 38 6.82 0.43 -2.57
N ALA A 39 6.52 1.24 -3.59
CA ALA A 39 5.49 0.98 -4.57
C ALA A 39 5.79 -0.30 -5.38
N ASP A 40 7.00 -0.42 -5.92
CA ASP A 40 7.44 -1.59 -6.72
C ASP A 40 7.39 -2.88 -5.89
N SER A 41 7.94 -2.84 -4.68
CA SER A 41 7.99 -3.98 -3.77
C SER A 41 6.59 -4.45 -3.37
N LEU A 42 5.70 -3.51 -3.04
CA LEU A 42 4.33 -3.79 -2.69
C LEU A 42 3.52 -4.29 -3.89
N TRP A 43 3.72 -3.70 -5.06
CA TRP A 43 3.06 -4.14 -6.30
C TRP A 43 3.41 -5.59 -6.63
N SER A 44 4.70 -5.93 -6.64
CA SER A 44 5.17 -7.28 -6.94
C SER A 44 4.68 -8.27 -5.88
N GLY A 45 4.80 -7.93 -4.59
CA GLY A 45 4.32 -8.78 -3.51
C GLY A 45 2.81 -9.05 -3.57
N LEU A 46 1.99 -8.05 -3.91
CA LEU A 46 0.55 -8.21 -4.09
C LEU A 46 0.19 -9.01 -5.36
N LYS A 47 0.96 -8.85 -6.43
CA LYS A 47 0.78 -9.60 -7.68
C LYS A 47 1.05 -11.10 -7.47
N GLU A 48 2.15 -11.43 -6.80
CA GLU A 48 2.57 -12.82 -6.56
C GLU A 48 1.77 -13.49 -5.44
N ALA A 49 1.03 -12.74 -4.62
CA ALA A 49 0.11 -13.33 -3.65
C ALA A 49 -0.98 -14.17 -4.36
N ASP A 50 -1.26 -15.38 -3.87
CA ASP A 50 -2.25 -16.30 -4.46
C ASP A 50 -3.68 -15.71 -4.53
N ASN A 51 -3.96 -14.65 -3.78
CA ASN A 51 -5.27 -14.04 -3.71
C ASN A 51 -5.54 -13.12 -4.90
N GLU A 52 -6.66 -13.33 -5.60
CA GLU A 52 -7.15 -12.42 -6.65
C GLU A 52 -7.80 -11.15 -6.09
N ARG A 53 -8.42 -11.24 -4.92
CA ARG A 53 -9.14 -10.13 -4.26
C ARG A 53 -8.44 -9.76 -2.97
N ILE A 54 -8.02 -8.51 -2.87
CA ILE A 54 -7.23 -7.97 -1.77
C ILE A 54 -7.89 -6.68 -1.29
N VAL A 55 -7.98 -6.52 0.02
CA VAL A 55 -8.43 -5.26 0.62
C VAL A 55 -7.45 -4.82 1.69
N ILE A 56 -7.10 -3.53 1.68
CA ILE A 56 -6.25 -2.89 2.68
C ILE A 56 -7.11 -1.85 3.43
N PHE A 57 -7.17 -1.97 4.74
CA PHE A 57 -7.77 -0.97 5.61
C PHE A 57 -6.67 -0.12 6.26
N TRP A 58 -6.77 1.19 6.09
CA TRP A 58 -5.89 2.18 6.73
C TRP A 58 -6.69 3.03 7.74
N PRO A 59 -6.81 2.56 8.99
CA PRO A 59 -7.57 3.25 10.03
C PRO A 59 -6.84 4.47 10.62
N GLY A 60 -7.58 5.55 10.83
CA GLY A 60 -7.05 6.81 11.36
C GLY A 60 -6.10 7.52 10.38
N SER A 61 -6.35 7.39 9.08
CA SER A 61 -5.47 7.94 8.02
C SER A 61 -5.39 9.48 8.08
N ASP A 62 -6.39 10.13 8.67
CA ASP A 62 -6.45 11.56 8.93
C ASP A 62 -5.31 12.06 9.85
N ARG A 63 -4.72 11.18 10.67
CA ARG A 63 -3.56 11.57 11.49
C ARG A 63 -2.35 11.94 10.65
N MET A 64 -2.09 11.19 9.58
CA MET A 64 -1.00 11.50 8.65
C MET A 64 -1.29 12.76 7.85
N VAL A 65 -2.56 13.04 7.52
CA VAL A 65 -2.97 14.32 6.90
C VAL A 65 -2.55 15.50 7.78
N ALA A 66 -2.73 15.39 9.10
CA ALA A 66 -2.39 16.44 10.04
C ALA A 66 -0.87 16.58 10.29
N ALA A 67 -0.13 15.47 10.31
CA ALA A 67 1.29 15.46 10.67
C ALA A 67 2.23 15.62 9.47
N GLU A 68 1.95 14.93 8.35
CA GLU A 68 2.79 14.92 7.15
C GLU A 68 1.93 14.90 5.87
N PRO A 69 1.28 16.03 5.51
CA PRO A 69 0.33 16.08 4.40
C PRO A 69 0.94 15.69 3.05
N ASP A 70 2.18 16.09 2.78
CA ASP A 70 2.87 15.74 1.53
C ASP A 70 3.14 14.23 1.43
N ALA A 71 3.57 13.61 2.54
CA ALA A 71 3.79 12.17 2.59
C ALA A 71 2.46 11.40 2.48
N TYR A 72 1.37 11.93 3.05
CA TYR A 72 0.03 11.36 2.91
C TYR A 72 -0.47 11.41 1.46
N ALA A 73 -0.21 12.51 0.74
CA ALA A 73 -0.56 12.64 -0.67
C ALA A 73 0.19 11.60 -1.51
N ILE A 74 1.50 11.49 -1.35
CA ILE A 74 2.31 10.49 -2.07
C ILE A 74 1.84 9.06 -1.76
N ALA A 75 1.58 8.74 -0.49
CA ALA A 75 1.07 7.42 -0.10
C ALA A 75 -0.29 7.13 -0.72
N THR A 76 -1.17 8.12 -0.82
CA THR A 76 -2.47 8.01 -1.49
C THR A 76 -2.29 7.72 -2.97
N ASP A 77 -1.44 8.49 -3.65
CA ASP A 77 -1.19 8.34 -5.08
C ASP A 77 -0.66 6.92 -5.38
N ILE A 78 0.28 6.42 -4.58
CA ILE A 78 0.78 5.05 -4.68
C ILE A 78 -0.37 4.03 -4.54
N PHE A 79 -1.22 4.15 -3.52
CA PHE A 79 -2.33 3.21 -3.35
C PHE A 79 -3.34 3.25 -4.51
N GLU A 80 -3.60 4.44 -5.07
CA GLU A 80 -4.46 4.60 -6.24
C GLU A 80 -3.84 3.95 -7.49
N ASP A 81 -2.56 4.20 -7.74
CA ASP A 81 -1.80 3.60 -8.83
C ASP A 81 -1.73 2.08 -8.72
N LEU A 82 -1.56 1.53 -7.51
CA LEU A 82 -1.61 0.08 -7.26
C LEU A 82 -2.97 -0.50 -7.61
N CYS A 83 -4.07 0.19 -7.25
CA CYS A 83 -5.42 -0.27 -7.57
C CYS A 83 -5.66 -0.37 -9.08
N VAL A 84 -5.16 0.61 -9.85
CA VAL A 84 -5.32 0.65 -11.31
C VAL A 84 -4.41 -0.36 -11.98
N SER A 85 -3.12 -0.34 -11.67
CA SER A 85 -2.10 -1.16 -12.35
C SER A 85 -2.26 -2.66 -12.10
N LEU A 86 -2.64 -3.07 -10.89
CA LEU A 86 -2.90 -4.49 -10.59
C LEU A 86 -4.18 -5.00 -11.27
N ALA A 87 -5.14 -4.12 -11.57
CA ALA A 87 -6.36 -4.50 -12.28
C ALA A 87 -6.12 -4.66 -13.80
N ASP A 88 -5.04 -4.09 -14.34
CA ASP A 88 -4.73 -4.16 -15.77
C ASP A 88 -4.04 -5.49 -16.13
N SER A 89 -4.73 -6.32 -16.93
CA SER A 89 -4.22 -7.59 -17.43
C SER A 89 -3.03 -7.46 -18.38
N ASN A 90 -2.87 -6.31 -19.04
CA ASN A 90 -1.73 -6.04 -19.92
C ASN A 90 -0.44 -5.81 -19.13
N VAL A 91 -0.54 -5.22 -17.94
CA VAL A 91 0.59 -4.95 -17.05
C VAL A 91 0.91 -6.19 -16.19
N THR A 92 -0.12 -6.91 -15.75
CA THR A 92 0.04 -8.08 -14.87
C THR A 92 0.35 -9.39 -15.59
N ALA A 93 0.30 -9.42 -16.94
CA ALA A 93 0.55 -10.59 -17.77
C ALA A 93 -0.34 -11.80 -17.41
N SER A 94 -1.67 -11.59 -17.41
CA SER A 94 -2.77 -12.57 -17.23
C SER A 94 -3.24 -12.92 -15.80
N GLY A 95 -2.68 -12.28 -14.77
CA GLY A 95 -3.12 -12.45 -13.37
C GLY A 95 -3.58 -11.15 -12.71
N SER A 96 -4.63 -10.50 -13.24
CA SER A 96 -5.14 -9.26 -12.65
C SER A 96 -5.69 -9.46 -11.24
N LYS A 97 -5.53 -8.43 -10.41
CA LYS A 97 -6.02 -8.41 -9.03
C LYS A 97 -7.08 -7.34 -8.87
N ILE A 98 -8.01 -7.58 -7.96
CA ILE A 98 -8.90 -6.56 -7.42
C ILE A 98 -8.31 -6.12 -6.09
N LEU A 99 -7.74 -4.91 -6.07
CA LEU A 99 -7.28 -4.25 -4.85
C LEU A 99 -8.27 -3.14 -4.46
N LEU A 100 -8.67 -3.12 -3.19
CA LEU A 100 -9.43 -2.02 -2.61
C LEU A 100 -8.66 -1.45 -1.41
N VAL A 101 -8.54 -0.13 -1.33
CA VAL A 101 -7.91 0.56 -0.20
C VAL A 101 -8.93 1.47 0.48
N PHE A 102 -9.22 1.19 1.75
CA PHE A 102 -10.14 1.99 2.56
C PHE A 102 -9.34 2.88 3.52
N LYS A 103 -9.35 4.18 3.23
CA LYS A 103 -8.86 5.23 4.13
C LYS A 103 -9.97 5.59 5.10
N ILE A 104 -9.84 5.20 6.36
CA ILE A 104 -10.88 5.41 7.39
C ILE A 104 -10.44 6.57 8.27
N LYS A 105 -11.28 7.60 8.36
CA LYS A 105 -11.09 8.71 9.28
C LYS A 105 -11.68 8.34 10.64
N ASN A 106 -10.96 8.65 11.71
CA ASN A 106 -11.47 8.52 13.08
C ASN A 106 -12.19 9.80 13.54
#